data_AF-A0A2R4WNT5-F1
#
_entry.id   AF-A0A2R4WNT5-F1
#
_cell.length_a   1.000
_cell.length_b   1.000
_cell.length_c   1.000
_cell.angle_alpha   90.00
_cell.angle_beta   90.00
_cell.angle_gamma   90.00
#
_symmetry.space_group_name_H-M   'P 1'
#
loop_
_entity.id
_entity.type
_entity.pdbx_description
1 polymer ?
#
loop_
_entity_poly.entity_id
_entity_poly.type
_entity_poly.pdbx_seq_one_letter_code
_entity_poly.pdbx_strand_id
1 'polypeptide(L)'
;MTGNTGNTGNTGNTGNTGNAGINGDAGGWFVPDRPDFPFSLEATQEGAEIGSLRRPVFIRDETPPGAARRRIAFRSLDAPTGRSLAFEDRAWAGRWYAYRVLRDFAATGWDTDALHDAMAQILLDLRDQTDGQSGQAIELDTLLVLARDERASALGEILAQDVEFITAFMEALSMNPASHPRTYRVLHIASLVGSFAALRVKEAFDRPRPSFLCPALLPPVPVPGHSSFPSGHATQARLMARCVAGVLRVAGLPHAERRPVNETLKALARRVARNREIAGLHYPSDSIAGRRLADAVFATLSAHDGDGLSRGDYALPRFGDAVIAAARECVPDLVLPSGTV
;
A
#
# COMPACT_ATOMS: atom_id res chain seq x y z
N MET A 1 23.99 -29.57 -46.26
CA MET A 1 22.90 -28.76 -46.82
C MET A 1 21.63 -29.19 -46.09
N THR A 2 21.20 -28.50 -45.04
CA THR A 2 20.28 -27.33 -45.06
C THR A 2 18.91 -27.72 -45.64
N GLY A 3 17.78 -27.60 -44.96
CA GLY A 3 17.56 -26.92 -43.68
C GLY A 3 16.14 -27.08 -43.12
N ASN A 4 16.06 -26.60 -41.88
CA ASN A 4 14.93 -26.28 -41.03
C ASN A 4 13.53 -26.15 -41.69
N THR A 5 12.61 -26.94 -41.18
CA THR A 5 11.20 -26.57 -41.00
C THR A 5 11.00 -26.02 -39.60
N GLY A 6 10.72 -24.73 -39.49
CA GLY A 6 10.39 -24.10 -38.23
C GLY A 6 10.38 -22.58 -38.32
N ASN A 7 9.37 -22.01 -38.99
CA ASN A 7 8.99 -20.62 -38.70
C ASN A 7 7.59 -20.29 -39.23
N THR A 8 6.59 -20.39 -38.36
CA THR A 8 5.44 -19.45 -38.32
C THR A 8 4.59 -19.79 -37.10
N GLY A 9 4.86 -19.11 -35.99
CA GLY A 9 4.06 -19.33 -34.78
C GLY A 9 4.59 -18.63 -33.54
N ASN A 10 5.02 -17.36 -33.64
CA ASN A 10 5.04 -16.50 -32.46
C ASN A 10 5.10 -15.00 -32.85
N THR A 11 3.96 -14.47 -33.31
CA THR A 11 3.74 -13.02 -33.45
C THR A 11 2.75 -12.49 -32.41
N GLY A 12 2.64 -13.17 -31.27
CA GLY A 12 1.67 -12.86 -30.21
C GLY A 12 2.21 -12.10 -29.00
N ASN A 13 3.43 -11.55 -29.03
CA ASN A 13 4.01 -10.89 -27.85
C ASN A 13 4.63 -9.51 -28.10
N THR A 14 4.14 -8.80 -29.12
CA THR A 14 4.55 -7.41 -29.41
C THR A 14 3.68 -6.37 -28.68
N GLY A 15 3.20 -6.71 -27.46
CA GLY A 15 2.39 -5.84 -26.63
C GLY A 15 3.15 -5.11 -25.51
N ASN A 16 4.44 -5.38 -25.32
CA ASN A 16 5.19 -4.84 -24.17
C ASN A 16 6.47 -4.06 -24.54
N THR A 17 6.52 -3.53 -25.76
CA THR A 17 7.57 -2.59 -26.18
C THR A 17 7.08 -1.15 -26.03
N GLY A 18 6.99 -0.72 -24.76
CA GLY A 18 6.74 0.68 -24.38
C GLY A 18 7.77 1.21 -23.37
N ASN A 19 8.89 0.52 -23.18
CA ASN A 19 9.98 0.96 -22.31
C ASN A 19 11.07 1.65 -23.13
N ALA A 20 10.85 2.92 -23.47
CA ALA A 20 11.88 3.77 -24.06
C ALA A 20 11.67 5.23 -23.60
N GLY A 21 12.44 5.69 -22.60
CA GLY A 21 12.54 7.11 -22.28
C GLY A 21 12.85 7.54 -20.84
N ILE A 22 13.93 7.04 -20.25
CA ILE A 22 14.99 7.78 -19.49
C ILE A 22 14.61 8.86 -18.42
N ASN A 23 15.13 8.62 -17.20
CA ASN A 23 15.61 9.50 -16.11
C ASN A 23 14.68 10.03 -14.99
N GLY A 24 15.02 9.60 -13.75
CA GLY A 24 14.54 10.10 -12.46
C GLY A 24 13.76 9.04 -11.70
N ASP A 25 14.22 8.68 -10.49
CA ASP A 25 13.67 7.64 -9.60
C ASP A 25 12.17 7.32 -9.77
N ALA A 26 11.89 6.04 -10.08
CA ALA A 26 10.57 5.40 -10.17
C ALA A 26 9.65 5.83 -11.34
N GLY A 27 9.78 5.13 -12.48
CA GLY A 27 8.83 5.21 -13.59
C GLY A 27 7.62 4.29 -13.39
N GLY A 28 6.52 4.85 -12.89
CA GLY A 28 5.21 4.18 -12.80
C GLY A 28 4.22 4.67 -13.88
N TRP A 29 3.11 3.93 -14.05
CA TRP A 29 2.01 4.31 -14.93
C TRP A 29 1.46 5.71 -14.57
N PHE A 30 1.65 6.68 -15.45
CA PHE A 30 1.02 8.00 -15.32
C PHE A 30 -0.42 7.91 -15.83
N VAL A 31 -1.38 7.70 -14.93
CA VAL A 31 -2.72 8.25 -15.14
C VAL A 31 -2.62 9.72 -14.71
N PRO A 32 -2.83 10.70 -15.61
CA PRO A 32 -2.84 12.09 -15.22
C PRO A 32 -3.96 12.30 -14.21
N ASP A 33 -3.60 12.70 -12.99
CA ASP A 33 -4.52 13.15 -11.95
C ASP A 33 -4.99 14.56 -12.31
N ARG A 34 -5.60 14.70 -13.48
CA ARG A 34 -6.11 15.96 -13.99
C ARG A 34 -7.53 16.14 -13.46
N PRO A 35 -7.86 17.32 -12.92
CA PRO A 35 -9.24 17.76 -12.90
C PRO A 35 -9.68 17.79 -14.37
N ASP A 36 -10.66 16.96 -14.73
CA ASP A 36 -11.24 16.96 -16.08
C ASP A 36 -11.96 18.30 -16.27
N PHE A 37 -11.29 19.36 -16.69
CA PHE A 37 -11.96 20.61 -17.05
C PHE A 37 -12.46 20.48 -18.50
N PRO A 38 -13.76 20.74 -18.81
CA PRO A 38 -14.82 21.37 -18.00
C PRO A 38 -15.74 20.40 -17.21
N PHE A 39 -15.44 19.12 -17.19
CA PHE A 39 -16.21 18.03 -16.56
C PHE A 39 -15.79 17.74 -15.11
N SER A 40 -15.47 18.74 -14.27
CA SER A 40 -15.02 18.49 -12.89
C SER A 40 -16.14 17.78 -12.10
N LEU A 41 -16.05 16.44 -12.06
CA LEU A 41 -16.94 15.51 -11.36
C LEU A 41 -16.69 15.51 -9.85
N GLU A 42 -15.68 16.25 -9.39
CA GLU A 42 -15.45 16.51 -7.98
C GLU A 42 -16.66 17.23 -7.42
N ALA A 43 -17.02 16.95 -6.18
CA ALA A 43 -18.22 17.51 -5.61
C ALA A 43 -17.98 18.07 -4.20
N THR A 44 -18.75 19.11 -3.90
CA THR A 44 -18.85 19.73 -2.57
C THR A 44 -19.50 18.78 -1.57
N GLN A 45 -19.32 19.02 -0.26
CA GLN A 45 -19.90 18.24 0.87
C GLN A 45 -21.42 17.98 0.79
N GLU A 46 -22.13 18.76 -0.01
CA GLU A 46 -23.59 18.65 -0.22
C GLU A 46 -23.93 17.98 -1.57
N GLY A 47 -22.99 17.29 -2.21
CA GLY A 47 -23.28 16.41 -3.33
C GLY A 47 -23.10 16.94 -4.77
N ALA A 48 -22.94 18.24 -5.01
CA ALA A 48 -22.92 18.83 -6.37
C ALA A 48 -21.53 19.10 -6.91
N GLU A 49 -21.44 19.02 -8.24
CA GLU A 49 -20.23 19.16 -9.05
C GLU A 49 -19.58 20.55 -8.91
N ILE A 50 -18.29 20.57 -8.62
CA ILE A 50 -17.45 21.76 -8.53
C ILE A 50 -17.39 22.48 -9.88
N GLY A 51 -17.44 21.75 -11.00
CA GLY A 51 -17.49 22.32 -12.35
C GLY A 51 -18.69 23.26 -12.62
N SER A 52 -19.77 23.13 -11.82
CA SER A 52 -20.93 24.02 -11.90
C SER A 52 -20.71 25.41 -11.28
N LEU A 53 -19.61 25.60 -10.53
CA LEU A 53 -19.30 26.82 -9.78
C LEU A 53 -18.68 27.91 -10.66
N ARG A 54 -19.31 28.24 -11.80
CA ARG A 54 -19.01 29.45 -12.60
C ARG A 54 -19.38 30.77 -11.86
N ARG A 55 -19.33 30.79 -10.52
CA ARG A 55 -19.88 31.81 -9.62
C ARG A 55 -18.82 32.21 -8.58
N PRO A 56 -18.93 33.42 -7.97
CA PRO A 56 -17.95 33.89 -6.99
C PRO A 56 -17.85 32.92 -5.79
N VAL A 57 -16.61 32.62 -5.41
CA VAL A 57 -16.27 31.91 -4.17
C VAL A 57 -16.02 32.95 -3.08
N PHE A 58 -16.77 32.87 -1.98
CA PHE A 58 -16.62 33.79 -0.85
C PHE A 58 -15.74 33.16 0.23
N ILE A 59 -14.75 33.92 0.71
CA ILE A 59 -13.83 33.52 1.78
C ILE A 59 -14.39 34.08 3.09
N ARG A 60 -14.78 33.18 4.00
CA ARG A 60 -15.37 33.56 5.29
C ARG A 60 -14.53 33.06 6.45
N ASP A 61 -14.40 33.92 7.46
CA ASP A 61 -13.93 33.50 8.78
C ASP A 61 -15.12 32.94 9.56
N GLU A 62 -15.12 31.62 9.76
CA GLU A 62 -16.10 30.86 10.54
C GLU A 62 -15.47 30.29 11.82
N THR A 63 -14.48 30.99 12.37
CA THR A 63 -13.81 30.61 13.62
C THR A 63 -14.82 30.62 14.77
N PRO A 64 -15.03 29.47 15.46
CA PRO A 64 -15.87 29.45 16.65
C PRO A 64 -15.31 30.39 17.72
N PRO A 65 -16.16 31.10 18.50
CA PRO A 65 -15.69 31.91 19.61
C PRO A 65 -14.80 31.12 20.57
N GLY A 66 -13.61 31.64 20.88
CA GLY A 66 -12.64 30.98 21.76
C GLY A 66 -11.76 29.92 21.09
N ALA A 67 -11.91 29.65 19.80
CA ALA A 67 -11.03 28.72 19.09
C ALA A 67 -9.64 29.35 18.87
N ALA A 68 -8.58 28.61 19.25
CA ALA A 68 -7.19 29.05 19.07
C ALA A 68 -6.74 29.07 17.59
N ARG A 69 -7.41 28.31 16.72
CA ARG A 69 -7.11 28.23 15.29
C ARG A 69 -8.24 28.85 14.48
N ARG A 70 -7.88 29.69 13.51
CA ARG A 70 -8.86 30.24 12.57
C ARG A 70 -9.45 29.13 11.70
N ARG A 71 -10.77 29.19 11.46
CA ARG A 71 -11.48 28.33 10.53
C ARG A 71 -11.94 29.15 9.35
N ILE A 72 -11.28 28.98 8.21
CA ILE A 72 -11.68 29.63 6.95
C ILE A 72 -12.59 28.67 6.18
N ALA A 73 -13.74 29.18 5.74
CA ALA A 73 -14.68 28.47 4.89
C ALA A 73 -14.79 29.16 3.53
N PHE A 74 -14.85 28.35 2.48
CA PHE A 74 -15.17 28.79 1.13
C PHE A 74 -16.63 28.47 0.86
N ARG A 75 -17.42 29.50 0.55
CA ARG A 75 -18.88 29.40 0.42
C ARG A 75 -19.36 29.90 -0.93
N SER A 76 -20.50 29.40 -1.39
CA SER A 76 -21.16 29.89 -2.61
C SER A 76 -21.87 31.24 -2.44
N LEU A 77 -22.06 31.68 -1.19
CA LEU A 77 -22.65 32.96 -0.79
C LEU A 77 -21.81 33.56 0.34
N ASP A 78 -21.80 34.89 0.48
CA ASP A 78 -21.19 35.55 1.64
C ASP A 78 -22.03 35.44 2.91
N ALA A 79 -22.41 34.21 3.27
CA ALA A 79 -23.19 33.87 4.44
C ALA A 79 -22.87 32.44 4.90
N PRO A 80 -23.02 32.10 6.20
CA PRO A 80 -22.83 30.72 6.70
C PRO A 80 -23.79 29.71 6.08
N THR A 81 -24.97 30.17 5.64
CA THR A 81 -25.97 29.37 4.91
C THR A 81 -25.57 29.10 3.46
N GLY A 82 -24.50 29.73 2.97
CA GLY A 82 -23.92 29.40 1.68
C GLY A 82 -23.45 27.96 1.65
N ARG A 83 -23.66 27.29 0.53
CA ARG A 83 -23.18 25.93 0.30
C ARG A 83 -21.68 25.85 0.52
N SER A 84 -21.25 24.83 1.26
CA SER A 84 -19.82 24.59 1.47
C SER A 84 -19.15 24.21 0.15
N LEU A 85 -18.01 24.84 -0.18
CA LEU A 85 -17.20 24.49 -1.35
C LEU A 85 -15.99 23.62 -0.99
N ALA A 86 -16.01 22.99 0.19
CA ALA A 86 -14.96 22.08 0.61
C ALA A 86 -14.92 20.83 -0.27
N PHE A 87 -13.70 20.35 -0.56
CA PHE A 87 -13.47 19.07 -1.23
C PHE A 87 -13.99 17.93 -0.34
N GLU A 88 -14.92 17.14 -0.88
CA GLU A 88 -15.38 15.93 -0.21
C GLU A 88 -14.29 14.86 -0.13
N ASP A 89 -14.42 13.96 0.85
CA ASP A 89 -13.58 12.77 0.96
C ASP A 89 -13.65 11.86 -0.29
N ARG A 90 -14.70 11.96 -1.13
CA ARG A 90 -14.73 11.28 -2.44
C ARG A 90 -13.83 11.93 -3.50
N ALA A 91 -13.57 13.23 -3.40
CA ALA A 91 -12.75 13.97 -4.36
C ALA A 91 -11.23 13.72 -4.18
N TRP A 92 -10.82 13.15 -3.04
CA TRP A 92 -9.43 12.75 -2.83
C TRP A 92 -9.12 11.45 -3.59
N ALA A 93 -8.25 11.51 -4.61
CA ALA A 93 -7.70 10.31 -5.23
C ALA A 93 -7.05 9.41 -4.16
N GLY A 94 -7.07 8.09 -4.38
CA GLY A 94 -6.62 7.10 -3.39
C GLY A 94 -5.25 7.40 -2.80
N ARG A 95 -4.30 7.78 -3.65
CA ARG A 95 -2.93 8.18 -3.28
C ARG A 95 -2.86 9.36 -2.30
N TRP A 96 -3.69 10.39 -2.50
CA TRP A 96 -3.65 11.60 -1.67
C TRP A 96 -4.42 11.42 -0.37
N TYR A 97 -5.50 10.63 -0.41
CA TYR A 97 -6.19 10.23 0.81
C TYR A 97 -5.25 9.47 1.75
N ALA A 98 -4.37 8.62 1.21
CA ALA A 98 -3.39 7.88 1.99
C ALA A 98 -2.49 8.79 2.84
N TYR A 99 -2.08 9.97 2.34
CA TYR A 99 -1.29 10.93 3.11
C TYR A 99 -2.04 11.48 4.34
N ARG A 100 -3.36 11.64 4.24
CA ARG A 100 -4.18 12.09 5.38
C ARG A 100 -4.21 11.03 6.47
N VAL A 101 -4.33 9.76 6.10
CA VAL A 101 -4.25 8.63 7.04
C VAL A 101 -2.84 8.49 7.59
N LEU A 102 -1.81 8.60 6.76
CA LEU A 102 -0.41 8.56 7.18
C LEU A 102 -0.12 9.61 8.26
N ARG A 103 -0.56 10.85 8.07
CA ARG A 103 -0.37 11.92 9.07
C ARG A 103 -0.99 11.53 10.42
N ASP A 104 -2.21 11.02 10.41
CA ASP A 104 -2.91 10.64 11.63
C ASP A 104 -2.22 9.41 12.29
N PHE A 105 -1.83 8.42 11.49
CA PHE A 105 -1.07 7.24 11.94
C PHE A 105 0.30 7.61 12.53
N ALA A 106 1.05 8.50 11.88
CA ALA A 106 2.36 8.92 12.33
C ALA A 106 2.33 9.67 13.68
N ALA A 107 1.18 10.23 14.05
CA ALA A 107 0.97 10.87 15.35
C ALA A 107 0.61 9.87 16.47
N THR A 108 0.44 8.59 16.16
CA THR A 108 0.18 7.53 17.15
C THR A 108 1.46 6.94 17.72
N GLY A 109 1.37 6.26 18.86
CA GLY A 109 2.46 5.48 19.46
C GLY A 109 2.64 4.09 18.83
N TRP A 110 2.64 3.99 17.50
CA TRP A 110 2.72 2.69 16.78
C TRP A 110 4.12 2.05 16.86
N ASP A 111 5.18 2.87 16.90
CA ASP A 111 6.58 2.48 16.99
C ASP A 111 6.97 2.27 18.45
N THR A 112 6.53 1.15 19.02
CA THR A 112 6.73 0.80 20.43
C THR A 112 8.07 0.11 20.67
N ASP A 113 8.63 0.27 21.87
CA ASP A 113 9.84 -0.47 22.31
C ASP A 113 9.66 -1.99 22.15
N ALA A 114 8.48 -2.51 22.50
CA ALA A 114 8.18 -3.92 22.33
C ALA A 114 8.23 -4.40 20.87
N LEU A 115 7.81 -3.55 19.92
CA LEU A 115 7.95 -3.84 18.48
C LEU A 115 9.42 -3.73 18.05
N HIS A 116 10.14 -2.72 18.53
CA HIS A 116 11.55 -2.55 18.24
C HIS A 116 12.39 -3.74 18.72
N ASP A 117 12.25 -4.13 19.98
CA ASP A 117 12.96 -5.27 20.59
C ASP A 117 12.63 -6.59 19.89
N ALA A 118 11.36 -6.77 19.54
CA ALA A 118 10.89 -7.86 18.71
C ALA A 118 11.61 -7.96 17.36
N MET A 119 11.90 -6.82 16.72
CA MET A 119 12.63 -6.76 15.45
C MET A 119 14.13 -6.97 15.66
N ALA A 120 14.70 -6.41 16.73
CA ALA A 120 16.09 -6.63 17.11
C ALA A 120 16.38 -8.11 17.38
N GLN A 121 15.46 -8.81 18.06
CA GLN A 121 15.61 -10.22 18.37
C GLN A 121 15.76 -11.08 17.11
N ILE A 122 15.03 -10.77 16.02
CA ILE A 122 15.16 -11.49 14.74
C ILE A 122 16.61 -11.45 14.22
N LEU A 123 17.31 -10.34 14.39
CA LEU A 123 18.70 -10.20 13.97
C LEU A 123 19.67 -10.86 14.97
N LEU A 124 19.39 -10.76 16.28
CA LEU A 124 20.20 -11.39 17.32
C LEU A 124 20.17 -12.91 17.21
N ASP A 125 19.02 -13.50 16.86
CA ASP A 125 18.85 -14.94 16.65
C ASP A 125 19.75 -15.47 15.51
N LEU A 126 20.15 -14.62 14.54
CA LEU A 126 21.06 -15.02 13.46
C LEU A 126 22.49 -15.31 13.93
N ARG A 127 22.82 -15.00 15.19
CA ARG A 127 24.12 -15.33 15.79
C ARG A 127 24.24 -16.81 16.14
N ASP A 128 23.12 -17.48 16.32
CA ASP A 128 23.09 -18.90 16.64
C ASP A 128 23.74 -19.72 15.52
N GLN A 129 24.42 -20.78 15.92
CA GLN A 129 25.18 -21.64 15.01
C GLN A 129 24.37 -22.90 14.70
N THR A 130 24.22 -23.20 13.42
CA THR A 130 23.70 -24.49 12.94
C THR A 130 24.79 -25.13 12.09
N ASP A 131 25.24 -26.33 12.46
CA ASP A 131 26.30 -27.07 11.78
C ASP A 131 27.60 -26.25 11.54
N GLY A 132 27.93 -25.36 12.49
CA GLY A 132 29.11 -24.50 12.43
C GLY A 132 28.98 -23.24 11.57
N GLN A 133 27.78 -22.93 11.06
CA GLN A 133 27.49 -21.69 10.34
C GLN A 133 26.53 -20.81 11.13
N SER A 134 26.78 -19.50 11.14
CA SER A 134 25.80 -18.52 11.65
C SER A 134 24.54 -18.48 10.80
N GLY A 135 23.40 -18.13 11.39
CA GLY A 135 22.16 -17.87 10.65
C GLY A 135 22.36 -16.89 9.49
N GLN A 136 23.17 -15.84 9.67
CA GLN A 136 23.49 -14.89 8.59
C GLN A 136 24.20 -15.54 7.40
N ALA A 137 25.15 -16.46 7.65
CA ALA A 137 25.83 -17.19 6.60
C ALA A 137 24.87 -18.11 5.85
N ILE A 138 24.01 -18.82 6.58
CA ILE A 138 22.97 -19.71 6.03
C ILE A 138 22.01 -18.91 5.14
N GLU A 139 21.61 -17.71 5.56
CA GLU A 139 20.76 -16.84 4.73
C GLU A 139 21.47 -16.46 3.42
N LEU A 140 22.75 -16.12 3.46
CA LEU A 140 23.50 -15.74 2.27
C LEU A 140 23.66 -16.91 1.28
N ASP A 141 23.99 -18.10 1.80
CA ASP A 141 24.07 -19.33 1.01
C ASP A 141 22.71 -19.67 0.39
N THR A 142 21.63 -19.49 1.17
CA THR A 142 20.26 -19.64 0.66
C THR A 142 20.03 -18.71 -0.53
N LEU A 143 20.33 -17.41 -0.41
CA LEU A 143 20.12 -16.45 -1.50
C LEU A 143 20.88 -16.80 -2.78
N LEU A 144 22.09 -17.35 -2.67
CA LEU A 144 22.85 -17.84 -3.83
C LEU A 144 22.14 -19.00 -4.53
N VAL A 145 21.57 -19.93 -3.76
CA VAL A 145 20.75 -21.02 -4.31
C VAL A 145 19.51 -20.45 -5.02
N LEU A 146 18.82 -19.48 -4.44
CA LEU A 146 17.63 -18.86 -5.07
C LEU A 146 17.97 -18.15 -6.36
N ALA A 147 19.07 -17.38 -6.33
CA ALA A 147 19.60 -16.65 -7.46
C ALA A 147 19.90 -17.58 -8.64
N ARG A 148 20.50 -18.74 -8.35
CA ARG A 148 20.89 -19.75 -9.34
C ARG A 148 19.67 -20.51 -9.88
N ASP A 149 18.78 -20.96 -8.99
CA ASP A 149 17.79 -21.98 -9.33
C ASP A 149 16.40 -21.40 -9.64
N GLU A 150 16.00 -20.29 -8.99
CA GLU A 150 14.63 -19.76 -9.08
C GLU A 150 14.53 -18.46 -9.91
N ARG A 151 15.60 -17.68 -10.01
CA ARG A 151 15.55 -16.31 -10.57
C ARG A 151 15.05 -16.26 -12.01
N ALA A 152 15.50 -17.18 -12.86
CA ALA A 152 15.11 -17.18 -14.27
C ALA A 152 13.59 -17.28 -14.42
N SER A 153 12.95 -18.15 -13.64
CA SER A 153 11.49 -18.36 -13.65
C SER A 153 10.72 -17.21 -13.00
N ALA A 154 11.29 -16.57 -11.96
CA ALA A 154 10.65 -15.48 -11.24
C ALA A 154 10.88 -14.09 -11.87
N LEU A 155 11.76 -13.97 -12.87
CA LEU A 155 12.24 -12.67 -13.38
C LEU A 155 11.12 -11.75 -13.84
N GLY A 156 10.11 -12.29 -14.53
CA GLY A 156 8.97 -11.51 -15.00
C GLY A 156 8.19 -10.85 -13.86
N GLU A 157 7.90 -11.60 -12.79
CA GLU A 157 7.25 -11.05 -11.60
C GLU A 157 8.16 -10.09 -10.83
N ILE A 158 9.46 -10.39 -10.72
CA ILE A 158 10.44 -9.50 -10.06
C ILE A 158 10.45 -8.12 -10.72
N LEU A 159 10.50 -8.07 -12.05
CA LEU A 159 10.51 -6.82 -12.81
C LEU A 159 9.17 -6.08 -12.70
N ALA A 160 8.05 -6.81 -12.78
CA ALA A 160 6.73 -6.21 -12.65
C ALA A 160 6.49 -5.60 -11.26
N GLN A 161 7.02 -6.21 -10.20
CA GLN A 161 6.83 -5.80 -8.80
C GLN A 161 7.86 -4.79 -8.30
N ASP A 162 8.88 -4.44 -9.10
CA ASP A 162 9.98 -3.57 -8.67
C ASP A 162 9.51 -2.12 -8.44
N VAL A 163 8.70 -1.60 -9.36
CA VAL A 163 8.18 -0.21 -9.30
C VAL A 163 7.00 -0.10 -8.36
N GLU A 164 5.94 -0.87 -8.62
CA GLU A 164 4.74 -0.95 -7.80
C GLU A 164 4.09 -2.33 -7.94
N PHE A 165 3.32 -2.75 -6.95
CA PHE A 165 2.59 -4.03 -7.00
C PHE A 165 1.17 -3.93 -6.46
N ILE A 166 0.61 -2.71 -6.35
CA ILE A 166 -0.81 -2.50 -6.12
C ILE A 166 -1.60 -3.15 -7.27
N THR A 167 -1.10 -3.06 -8.50
CA THR A 167 -1.73 -3.69 -9.68
C THR A 167 -1.90 -5.20 -9.51
N ALA A 168 -0.92 -5.91 -8.96
CA ALA A 168 -1.04 -7.34 -8.69
C ALA A 168 -2.17 -7.67 -7.68
N PHE A 169 -2.42 -6.79 -6.70
CA PHE A 169 -3.55 -6.93 -5.78
C PHE A 169 -4.89 -6.61 -6.46
N MET A 170 -4.92 -5.62 -7.36
CA MET A 170 -6.11 -5.32 -8.15
C MET A 170 -6.49 -6.47 -9.08
N GLU A 171 -5.51 -7.06 -9.75
CA GLU A 171 -5.68 -8.25 -10.60
C GLU A 171 -6.22 -9.45 -9.80
N ALA A 172 -5.64 -9.71 -8.62
CA ALA A 172 -6.10 -10.78 -7.73
C ALA A 172 -7.53 -10.59 -7.22
N LEU A 173 -8.04 -9.36 -7.23
CA LEU A 173 -9.40 -8.99 -6.84
C LEU A 173 -10.32 -8.75 -8.04
N SER A 174 -9.83 -8.91 -9.27
CA SER A 174 -10.56 -8.60 -10.51
C SER A 174 -11.13 -7.17 -10.53
N MET A 175 -10.36 -6.20 -10.03
CA MET A 175 -10.80 -4.80 -9.91
C MET A 175 -9.90 -3.83 -10.67
N ASN A 176 -10.39 -2.60 -10.85
CA ASN A 176 -9.63 -1.47 -11.36
C ASN A 176 -10.05 -0.18 -10.60
N PRO A 177 -9.30 0.93 -10.73
CA PRO A 177 -9.60 2.15 -9.98
C PRO A 177 -10.98 2.76 -10.27
N ALA A 178 -11.56 2.51 -11.45
CA ALA A 178 -12.88 3.02 -11.81
C ALA A 178 -14.01 2.14 -11.24
N SER A 179 -13.82 0.81 -11.19
CA SER A 179 -14.82 -0.11 -10.66
C SER A 179 -14.83 -0.16 -9.13
N HIS A 180 -13.66 -0.04 -8.50
CA HIS A 180 -13.51 -0.15 -7.04
C HIS A 180 -12.64 0.98 -6.44
N PRO A 181 -13.01 2.25 -6.62
CA PRO A 181 -12.22 3.39 -6.15
C PRO A 181 -12.00 3.40 -4.62
N ARG A 182 -12.90 2.83 -3.83
CA ARG A 182 -12.79 2.80 -2.36
C ARG A 182 -11.83 1.72 -1.90
N THR A 183 -11.89 0.52 -2.48
CA THR A 183 -10.91 -0.55 -2.20
C THR A 183 -9.52 -0.15 -2.72
N TYR A 184 -9.45 0.50 -3.88
CA TYR A 184 -8.19 1.06 -4.41
C TYR A 184 -7.54 2.05 -3.43
N ARG A 185 -8.33 2.92 -2.80
CA ARG A 185 -7.85 3.83 -1.75
C ARG A 185 -7.26 3.09 -0.54
N VAL A 186 -7.89 2.00 -0.10
CA VAL A 186 -7.37 1.18 1.01
C VAL A 186 -6.01 0.56 0.67
N LEU A 187 -5.81 0.09 -0.57
CA LEU A 187 -4.50 -0.42 -1.01
C LEU A 187 -3.42 0.67 -1.00
N HIS A 188 -3.76 1.89 -1.42
CA HIS A 188 -2.83 3.04 -1.35
C HIS A 188 -2.48 3.43 0.07
N ILE A 189 -3.46 3.42 1.00
CA ILE A 189 -3.20 3.64 2.43
C ILE A 189 -2.19 2.60 2.94
N ALA A 190 -2.44 1.31 2.68
CA ALA A 190 -1.55 0.23 3.10
C ALA A 190 -0.14 0.37 2.51
N SER A 191 -0.03 0.71 1.22
CA SER A 191 1.26 0.93 0.55
C SER A 191 2.06 2.05 1.20
N LEU A 192 1.44 3.23 1.36
CA LEU A 192 2.12 4.42 1.85
C LEU A 192 2.50 4.28 3.32
N VAL A 193 1.58 3.83 4.18
CA VAL A 193 1.85 3.64 5.60
C VAL A 193 2.87 2.53 5.83
N GLY A 194 2.78 1.43 5.07
CA GLY A 194 3.77 0.34 5.13
C GLY A 194 5.17 0.79 4.72
N SER A 195 5.28 1.63 3.70
CA SER A 195 6.56 2.23 3.27
C SER A 195 7.16 3.13 4.34
N PHE A 196 6.36 4.04 4.89
CA PHE A 196 6.77 4.92 5.98
C PHE A 196 7.27 4.13 7.19
N ALA A 197 6.50 3.14 7.63
CA ALA A 197 6.87 2.32 8.78
C ALA A 197 8.17 1.55 8.53
N ALA A 198 8.34 0.97 7.34
CA ALA A 198 9.57 0.25 6.99
C ALA A 198 10.79 1.16 6.97
N LEU A 199 10.68 2.40 6.44
CA LEU A 199 11.78 3.37 6.44
C LEU A 199 12.15 3.84 7.85
N ARG A 200 11.15 4.11 8.70
CA ARG A 200 11.39 4.47 10.10
C ARG A 200 12.18 3.41 10.85
N VAL A 201 11.90 2.12 10.59
CA VAL A 201 12.65 1.03 11.22
C VAL A 201 14.02 0.84 10.57
N LYS A 202 14.14 1.04 9.25
CA LYS A 202 15.43 0.97 8.53
C LYS A 202 16.47 1.90 9.11
N GLU A 203 16.09 3.12 9.45
CA GLU A 203 16.95 4.13 10.10
C GLU A 203 17.48 3.67 11.45
N ALA A 204 16.79 2.75 12.13
CA ALA A 204 17.21 2.27 13.45
C ALA A 204 18.19 1.09 13.40
N PHE A 205 18.11 0.26 12.35
CA PHE A 205 18.90 -0.98 12.25
C PHE A 205 20.03 -0.94 11.22
N ASP A 206 19.91 -0.13 10.16
CA ASP A 206 20.95 0.10 9.15
C ASP A 206 21.64 -1.18 8.60
N ARG A 207 20.90 -2.29 8.50
CA ARG A 207 21.44 -3.56 8.02
C ARG A 207 21.95 -3.44 6.57
N PRO A 208 23.20 -3.85 6.26
CA PRO A 208 23.69 -3.88 4.89
C PRO A 208 22.88 -4.85 4.02
N ARG A 209 22.81 -4.57 2.72
CA ARG A 209 22.11 -5.42 1.73
C ARG A 209 22.89 -6.71 1.45
N PRO A 210 22.22 -7.81 1.01
CA PRO A 210 22.90 -9.04 0.61
C PRO A 210 24.02 -8.83 -0.43
N SER A 211 23.75 -8.02 -1.46
CA SER A 211 24.70 -7.73 -2.53
C SER A 211 25.95 -6.96 -2.10
N PHE A 212 25.92 -6.31 -0.92
CA PHE A 212 27.10 -5.61 -0.39
C PHE A 212 28.08 -6.59 0.26
N LEU A 213 27.57 -7.70 0.81
CA LEU A 213 28.39 -8.77 1.37
C LEU A 213 28.76 -9.83 0.32
N CYS A 214 27.86 -10.09 -0.64
CA CYS A 214 28.08 -11.01 -1.74
C CYS A 214 27.76 -10.35 -3.08
N PRO A 215 28.73 -9.65 -3.70
CA PRO A 215 28.54 -9.02 -5.01
C PRO A 215 28.15 -10.00 -6.12
N ALA A 216 28.48 -11.29 -5.96
CA ALA A 216 28.13 -12.35 -6.90
C ALA A 216 26.61 -12.62 -7.02
N LEU A 217 25.78 -12.07 -6.11
CA LEU A 217 24.32 -12.16 -6.23
C LEU A 217 23.78 -11.44 -7.47
N LEU A 218 24.46 -10.40 -7.96
CA LEU A 218 24.13 -9.67 -9.19
C LEU A 218 22.61 -9.38 -9.35
N PRO A 219 22.00 -8.54 -8.49
CA PRO A 219 20.57 -8.26 -8.55
C PRO A 219 20.13 -7.77 -9.94
N PRO A 220 18.99 -8.26 -10.48
CA PRO A 220 18.52 -7.91 -11.83
C PRO A 220 17.81 -6.55 -11.92
N VAL A 221 17.67 -5.86 -10.78
CA VAL A 221 17.04 -4.54 -10.65
C VAL A 221 17.95 -3.63 -9.83
N PRO A 222 17.81 -2.28 -9.93
CA PRO A 222 18.61 -1.36 -9.14
C PRO A 222 18.53 -1.66 -7.64
N VAL A 223 19.69 -1.70 -6.98
CA VAL A 223 19.75 -1.85 -5.52
C VAL A 223 19.34 -0.52 -4.89
N PRO A 224 18.29 -0.46 -4.06
CA PRO A 224 17.83 0.80 -3.49
C PRO A 224 18.87 1.42 -2.55
N GLY A 225 18.95 2.75 -2.53
CA GLY A 225 19.90 3.55 -1.74
C GLY A 225 19.61 3.62 -0.22
N HIS A 226 19.01 2.57 0.35
CA HIS A 226 18.69 2.48 1.78
C HIS A 226 18.91 1.05 2.31
N SER A 227 18.98 0.92 3.64
CA SER A 227 19.30 -0.35 4.33
C SER A 227 18.32 -1.48 4.03
N SER A 228 18.71 -2.72 4.34
CA SER A 228 17.97 -3.94 3.99
C SER A 228 16.83 -4.27 4.95
N PHE A 229 17.01 -4.07 6.26
CA PHE A 229 16.08 -4.56 7.27
C PHE A 229 15.10 -3.47 7.76
N PRO A 230 13.79 -3.74 7.83
CA PRO A 230 13.06 -4.89 7.29
C PRO A 230 12.81 -4.76 5.78
N SER A 231 12.27 -5.80 5.13
CA SER A 231 11.87 -5.73 3.72
C SER A 231 10.63 -4.83 3.55
N GLY A 232 10.77 -3.73 2.78
CA GLY A 232 9.68 -2.79 2.52
C GLY A 232 8.54 -3.41 1.73
N HIS A 233 8.85 -4.12 0.64
CA HIS A 233 7.88 -4.89 -0.15
C HIS A 233 7.13 -5.93 0.69
N ALA A 234 7.83 -6.63 1.61
CA ALA A 234 7.18 -7.58 2.51
C ALA A 234 6.20 -6.89 3.47
N THR A 235 6.57 -5.72 4.01
CA THR A 235 5.68 -4.91 4.88
C THR A 235 4.45 -4.42 4.13
N GLN A 236 4.66 -3.72 3.01
CA GLN A 236 3.58 -3.17 2.19
C GLN A 236 2.61 -4.26 1.71
N ALA A 237 3.11 -5.35 1.12
CA ALA A 237 2.25 -6.40 0.57
C ALA A 237 1.48 -7.15 1.66
N ARG A 238 2.10 -7.41 2.83
CA ARG A 238 1.40 -7.99 3.97
C ARG A 238 0.32 -7.04 4.50
N LEU A 239 0.62 -5.75 4.59
CA LEU A 239 -0.33 -4.75 5.06
C LEU A 239 -1.52 -4.60 4.11
N MET A 240 -1.29 -4.60 2.79
CA MET A 240 -2.36 -4.62 1.78
C MET A 240 -3.30 -5.81 1.97
N ALA A 241 -2.75 -7.02 2.10
CA ALA A 241 -3.53 -8.23 2.34
C ALA A 241 -4.33 -8.15 3.66
N ARG A 242 -3.75 -7.59 4.73
CA ARG A 242 -4.44 -7.39 6.01
C ARG A 242 -5.57 -6.36 5.91
N CYS A 243 -5.32 -5.24 5.26
CA CYS A 243 -6.32 -4.18 5.07
C CYS A 243 -7.52 -4.67 4.26
N VAL A 244 -7.31 -5.36 3.14
CA VAL A 244 -8.41 -5.94 2.37
C VAL A 244 -9.16 -7.01 3.18
N ALA A 245 -8.45 -7.87 3.92
CA ALA A 245 -9.09 -8.84 4.81
C ALA A 245 -9.92 -8.17 5.92
N GLY A 246 -9.53 -6.97 6.37
CA GLY A 246 -10.29 -6.11 7.26
C GLY A 246 -11.57 -5.59 6.60
N VAL A 247 -11.47 -5.05 5.38
CA VAL A 247 -12.62 -4.59 4.58
C VAL A 247 -13.65 -5.70 4.41
N LEU A 248 -13.23 -6.90 3.96
CA LEU A 248 -14.15 -8.03 3.76
C LEU A 248 -14.83 -8.50 5.06
N ARG A 249 -14.19 -8.29 6.21
CA ARG A 249 -14.76 -8.60 7.52
C ARG A 249 -15.82 -7.56 7.91
N VAL A 250 -15.50 -6.27 7.77
CA VAL A 250 -16.43 -5.16 8.04
C VAL A 250 -17.63 -5.22 7.10
N ALA A 251 -17.44 -5.66 5.86
CA ALA A 251 -18.52 -5.91 4.91
C ALA A 251 -19.48 -7.05 5.32
N GLY A 252 -19.17 -7.79 6.39
CA GLY A 252 -20.02 -8.88 6.88
C GLY A 252 -20.02 -10.12 5.98
N LEU A 253 -19.06 -10.26 5.05
CA LEU A 253 -19.03 -11.41 4.15
C LEU A 253 -18.83 -12.71 4.93
N PRO A 254 -19.59 -13.78 4.60
CA PRO A 254 -19.45 -15.08 5.25
C PRO A 254 -18.01 -15.58 5.21
N HIS A 255 -17.59 -16.28 6.28
CA HIS A 255 -16.22 -16.81 6.37
C HIS A 255 -15.81 -17.64 5.15
N ALA A 256 -16.74 -18.44 4.62
CA ALA A 256 -16.53 -19.28 3.44
C ALA A 256 -16.18 -18.46 2.17
N GLU A 257 -16.73 -17.26 2.01
CA GLU A 257 -16.50 -16.40 0.85
C GLU A 257 -15.21 -15.59 0.99
N ARG A 258 -14.97 -15.02 2.19
CA ARG A 258 -13.75 -14.24 2.41
C ARG A 258 -12.49 -15.09 2.55
N ARG A 259 -12.60 -16.38 2.91
CA ARG A 259 -11.43 -17.25 3.12
C ARG A 259 -10.58 -17.44 1.85
N PRO A 260 -11.14 -17.83 0.68
CA PRO A 260 -10.36 -17.95 -0.56
C PRO A 260 -9.64 -16.66 -0.94
N VAL A 261 -10.33 -15.52 -0.89
CA VAL A 261 -9.73 -14.21 -1.21
C VAL A 261 -8.57 -13.90 -0.26
N ASN A 262 -8.77 -14.09 1.05
CA ASN A 262 -7.73 -13.87 2.04
C ASN A 262 -6.51 -14.76 1.81
N GLU A 263 -6.68 -16.03 1.46
CA GLU A 263 -5.55 -16.92 1.18
C GLU A 263 -4.82 -16.55 -0.12
N THR A 264 -5.54 -16.15 -1.17
CA THR A 264 -4.95 -15.63 -2.41
C THR A 264 -4.08 -14.40 -2.14
N LEU A 265 -4.60 -13.41 -1.40
CA LEU A 265 -3.85 -12.20 -1.08
C LEU A 265 -2.66 -12.47 -0.14
N LYS A 266 -2.80 -13.39 0.82
CA LYS A 266 -1.67 -13.84 1.66
C LYS A 266 -0.60 -14.55 0.84
N ALA A 267 -0.99 -15.33 -0.17
CA ALA A 267 -0.05 -16.00 -1.07
C ALA A 267 0.67 -14.98 -1.97
N LEU A 268 -0.06 -14.02 -2.53
CA LEU A 268 0.52 -12.92 -3.29
C LEU A 268 1.51 -12.10 -2.45
N ALA A 269 1.14 -11.72 -1.23
CA ALA A 269 2.04 -10.97 -0.34
C ALA A 269 3.34 -11.74 -0.02
N ARG A 270 3.25 -13.06 0.18
CA ARG A 270 4.42 -13.92 0.36
C ARG A 270 5.28 -13.99 -0.90
N ARG A 271 4.66 -14.06 -2.07
CA ARG A 271 5.35 -14.10 -3.36
C ARG A 271 6.10 -12.80 -3.66
N VAL A 272 5.48 -11.64 -3.42
CA VAL A 272 6.13 -10.33 -3.53
C VAL A 272 7.37 -10.23 -2.63
N ALA A 273 7.27 -10.67 -1.37
CA ALA A 273 8.41 -10.69 -0.45
C ALA A 273 9.53 -11.63 -0.94
N ARG A 274 9.15 -12.86 -1.31
CA ARG A 274 10.06 -13.91 -1.79
C ARG A 274 10.80 -13.50 -3.07
N ASN A 275 10.12 -12.80 -3.97
CA ASN A 275 10.74 -12.30 -5.20
C ASN A 275 11.89 -11.32 -4.92
N ARG A 276 11.86 -10.58 -3.80
CA ARG A 276 13.00 -9.74 -3.38
C ARG A 276 14.18 -10.55 -2.84
N GLU A 277 13.92 -11.72 -2.25
CA GLU A 277 14.97 -12.68 -1.85
C GLU A 277 15.59 -13.32 -3.10
N ILE A 278 14.79 -13.83 -4.02
CA ILE A 278 15.26 -14.44 -5.28
C ILE A 278 16.07 -13.42 -6.12
N ALA A 279 15.66 -12.15 -6.12
CA ALA A 279 16.40 -11.06 -6.74
C ALA A 279 17.72 -10.70 -6.02
N GLY A 280 17.98 -11.22 -4.83
CA GLY A 280 19.19 -10.95 -4.05
C GLY A 280 19.19 -9.60 -3.32
N LEU A 281 18.00 -9.05 -3.02
CA LEU A 281 17.84 -7.69 -2.47
C LEU A 281 17.51 -7.66 -0.98
N HIS A 282 16.94 -8.75 -0.46
CA HIS A 282 16.55 -8.91 0.94
C HIS A 282 16.89 -10.31 1.43
N TYR A 283 17.21 -10.41 2.73
CA TYR A 283 17.35 -11.69 3.42
C TYR A 283 15.98 -12.26 3.82
N PRO A 284 15.84 -13.58 4.03
CA PRO A 284 14.61 -14.17 4.58
C PRO A 284 14.14 -13.52 5.90
N SER A 285 15.06 -13.19 6.80
CA SER A 285 14.78 -12.46 8.05
C SER A 285 14.25 -11.04 7.83
N ASP A 286 14.67 -10.34 6.77
CA ASP A 286 14.09 -9.04 6.39
C ASP A 286 12.61 -9.20 6.03
N SER A 287 12.26 -10.26 5.30
CA SER A 287 10.87 -10.59 4.93
C SER A 287 10.04 -11.01 6.15
N ILE A 288 10.62 -11.76 7.09
CA ILE A 288 9.97 -12.13 8.36
C ILE A 288 9.65 -10.86 9.16
N ALA A 289 10.64 -10.00 9.36
CA ALA A 289 10.49 -8.74 10.07
C ALA A 289 9.49 -7.81 9.38
N GLY A 290 9.51 -7.76 8.04
CA GLY A 290 8.57 -6.96 7.27
C GLY A 290 7.12 -7.38 7.50
N ARG A 291 6.84 -8.69 7.55
CA ARG A 291 5.51 -9.21 7.89
C ARG A 291 5.10 -8.88 9.32
N ARG A 292 6.03 -8.98 10.28
CA ARG A 292 5.78 -8.67 11.70
C ARG A 292 5.43 -7.19 11.87
N LEU A 293 6.19 -6.31 11.24
CA LEU A 293 5.93 -4.88 11.20
C LEU A 293 4.56 -4.57 10.62
N ALA A 294 4.21 -5.18 9.48
CA ALA A 294 2.90 -4.98 8.86
C ALA A 294 1.73 -5.40 9.77
N ASP A 295 1.88 -6.48 10.52
CA ASP A 295 0.85 -6.94 11.44
C ASP A 295 0.66 -5.96 12.63
N ALA A 296 1.74 -5.37 13.14
CA ALA A 296 1.67 -4.34 14.19
C ALA A 296 1.08 -3.01 13.67
N VAL A 297 1.50 -2.58 12.48
CA VAL A 297 0.95 -1.40 11.80
C VAL A 297 -0.54 -1.58 11.53
N PHE A 298 -0.94 -2.76 11.03
CA PHE A 298 -2.35 -3.07 10.81
C PHE A 298 -3.15 -3.01 12.11
N ALA A 299 -2.65 -3.58 13.21
CA ALA A 299 -3.33 -3.54 14.50
C ALA A 299 -3.60 -2.09 14.96
N THR A 300 -2.65 -1.19 14.75
CA THR A 300 -2.82 0.24 15.07
C THR A 300 -3.82 0.92 14.11
N LEU A 301 -3.68 0.68 12.81
CA LEU A 301 -4.61 1.22 11.80
C LEU A 301 -6.05 0.81 12.07
N SER A 302 -6.26 -0.48 12.32
CA SER A 302 -7.58 -1.08 12.48
C SER A 302 -8.10 -1.04 13.91
N ALA A 303 -7.46 -0.34 14.84
CA ALA A 303 -7.94 -0.24 16.21
C ALA A 303 -9.29 0.49 16.24
N HIS A 304 -10.33 -0.17 16.73
CA HIS A 304 -11.66 0.39 16.93
C HIS A 304 -12.38 -0.34 18.07
N ASP A 305 -13.33 0.36 18.69
CA ASP A 305 -14.32 -0.24 19.57
C ASP A 305 -15.49 -0.84 18.76
N GLY A 306 -16.27 -1.74 19.34
CA GLY A 306 -17.46 -2.26 18.67
C GLY A 306 -17.20 -3.11 17.42
N ASP A 307 -18.04 -2.95 16.39
CA ASP A 307 -18.07 -3.79 15.18
C ASP A 307 -17.33 -3.19 13.97
N GLY A 308 -16.86 -1.94 14.07
CA GLY A 308 -16.14 -1.25 13.00
C GLY A 308 -17.03 -0.70 11.89
N LEU A 309 -18.35 -0.58 12.12
CA LEU A 309 -19.28 0.02 11.17
C LEU A 309 -19.46 1.53 11.36
N SER A 310 -18.92 2.12 12.42
CA SER A 310 -18.95 3.56 12.66
C SER A 310 -17.57 4.19 12.64
N ARG A 311 -17.46 5.33 11.94
CA ARG A 311 -16.26 6.19 11.95
C ARG A 311 -15.78 6.51 13.36
N GLY A 312 -16.72 6.80 14.26
CA GLY A 312 -16.44 7.24 15.62
C GLY A 312 -15.77 6.17 16.48
N ASP A 313 -15.89 4.91 16.09
CA ASP A 313 -15.34 3.79 16.84
C ASP A 313 -13.84 3.61 16.57
N TYR A 314 -13.36 4.07 15.42
CA TYR A 314 -11.95 3.93 15.05
C TYR A 314 -11.07 4.94 15.79
N ALA A 315 -9.98 4.44 16.37
CA ALA A 315 -8.90 5.28 16.90
C ALA A 315 -8.30 6.19 15.81
N LEU A 316 -8.36 5.75 14.55
CA LEU A 316 -8.02 6.53 13.37
C LEU A 316 -9.25 6.71 12.46
N PRO A 317 -10.07 7.75 12.71
CA PRO A 317 -11.36 7.92 12.01
C PRO A 317 -11.27 7.91 10.48
N ARG A 318 -10.21 8.48 9.89
CA ARG A 318 -10.02 8.49 8.43
C ARG A 318 -9.71 7.11 7.86
N PHE A 319 -9.02 6.25 8.63
CA PHE A 319 -8.85 4.87 8.21
C PHE A 319 -10.19 4.13 8.29
N GLY A 320 -10.95 4.34 9.37
CA GLY A 320 -12.31 3.83 9.53
C GLY A 320 -13.22 4.19 8.35
N ASP A 321 -13.27 5.48 7.98
CA ASP A 321 -14.03 5.97 6.81
C ASP A 321 -13.65 5.22 5.53
N ALA A 322 -12.35 5.02 5.28
CA ALA A 322 -11.87 4.33 4.09
C ALA A 322 -12.29 2.85 4.08
N VAL A 323 -12.21 2.18 5.23
CA VAL A 323 -12.60 0.77 5.39
C VAL A 323 -14.12 0.60 5.23
N ILE A 324 -14.92 1.43 5.90
CA ILE A 324 -16.39 1.38 5.81
C ILE A 324 -16.85 1.69 4.38
N ALA A 325 -16.25 2.68 3.72
CA ALA A 325 -16.57 2.99 2.34
C ALA A 325 -16.21 1.85 1.38
N ALA A 326 -15.07 1.18 1.58
CA ALA A 326 -14.70 -0.01 0.80
C ALA A 326 -15.61 -1.21 1.11
N ALA A 327 -16.05 -1.36 2.37
CA ALA A 327 -16.98 -2.42 2.75
C ALA A 327 -18.35 -2.25 2.07
N ARG A 328 -18.85 -1.01 1.98
CA ARG A 328 -20.07 -0.68 1.22
C ARG A 328 -19.91 -0.83 -0.29
N GLU A 329 -18.71 -0.64 -0.81
CA GLU A 329 -18.41 -0.94 -2.22
C GLU A 329 -18.51 -2.45 -2.50
N CYS A 330 -18.07 -3.29 -1.56
CA CYS A 330 -18.26 -4.75 -1.65
C CYS A 330 -19.72 -5.19 -1.43
N VAL A 331 -20.43 -4.57 -0.49
CA VAL A 331 -21.82 -4.91 -0.11
C VAL A 331 -22.65 -3.60 -0.02
N PRO A 332 -23.31 -3.18 -1.11
CA PRO A 332 -24.04 -1.91 -1.17
C PRO A 332 -25.15 -1.76 -0.12
N ASP A 333 -25.79 -2.88 0.25
CA ASP A 333 -26.88 -2.95 1.23
C ASP A 333 -26.41 -3.04 2.69
N LEU A 334 -25.10 -2.89 2.94
CA LEU A 334 -24.53 -2.88 4.29
C LEU A 334 -25.18 -1.77 5.14
N VAL A 335 -25.91 -2.18 6.18
CA VAL A 335 -26.60 -1.27 7.11
C VAL A 335 -25.58 -0.65 8.07
N LEU A 336 -25.50 0.67 8.10
CA LEU A 336 -24.65 1.41 9.03
C LEU A 336 -25.45 1.96 10.23
N PRO A 337 -24.85 2.05 11.43
CA PRO A 337 -25.45 2.72 12.58
C PRO A 337 -25.80 4.19 12.28
N SER A 338 -26.86 4.73 12.87
CA SER A 338 -27.29 6.12 12.65
C SER A 338 -26.21 7.14 13.08
N GLY A 339 -25.83 8.07 12.19
CA GLY A 339 -24.82 9.11 12.46
C GLY A 339 -23.46 8.95 11.76
N THR A 340 -23.38 8.12 10.72
CA THR A 340 -22.14 7.67 10.05
C THR A 340 -21.74 8.44 8.78
N VAL A 341 -22.13 9.72 8.63
CA VAL A 341 -21.69 10.58 7.50
C VAL A 341 -20.99 11.83 8.02
#